data_AF-A0A2K8ZA55-F1
#
_entry.id   AF-A0A2K8ZA55-F1
#
_cell.length_a   1.000
_cell.length_b   1.000
_cell.length_c   1.000
_cell.angle_alpha   90.00
_cell.angle_beta   90.00
_cell.angle_gamma   90.00
#
_symmetry.space_group_name_H-M   'P 1'
#
loop_
_entity.id
_entity.type
_entity.pdbx_description
1 polymer ?
#
loop_
_entity_poly.entity_id
_entity_poly.type
_entity_poly.pdbx_seq_one_letter_code
_entity_poly.pdbx_strand_id
1 'polypeptide(L)'
;MNEEQRTQLKALDQLDSGSLVQPITDAYKALLATVQQIMLSSENPDGHNRAWSLLKDDAFKDLAAIQKGKLDALKDLKMKANQIGQLLLKP
;
A
#
# COMPACT_ATOMS: atom_id res chain seq x y z
N MET A 1 0.18 -16.30 -5.02
CA MET A 1 0.86 -15.03 -4.70
C MET A 1 2.36 -15.30 -4.60
N ASN A 2 3.18 -14.58 -5.38
CA ASN A 2 4.62 -14.80 -5.46
C ASN A 2 5.38 -14.03 -4.36
N GLU A 3 6.60 -14.46 -4.05
CA GLU A 3 7.45 -13.87 -3.00
C GLU A 3 7.71 -12.38 -3.22
N GLU A 4 7.85 -11.97 -4.48
CA GLU A 4 8.00 -10.57 -4.90
C GLU A 4 6.81 -9.69 -4.48
N GLN A 5 5.57 -10.20 -4.58
CA GLN A 5 4.37 -9.48 -4.18
C GLN A 5 4.33 -9.28 -2.66
N ARG A 6 4.80 -10.27 -1.89
CA ARG A 6 4.93 -10.15 -0.42
C ARG A 6 5.95 -9.10 -0.02
N THR A 7 7.07 -9.03 -0.74
CA THR A 7 8.12 -8.03 -0.49
C THR A 7 7.62 -6.62 -0.81
N GLN A 8 6.92 -6.43 -1.92
CA GLN A 8 6.35 -5.13 -2.27
C GLN A 8 5.27 -4.65 -1.28
N LEU A 9 4.44 -5.55 -0.76
CA LEU A 9 3.48 -5.24 0.31
C LEU A 9 4.17 -4.79 1.61
N LYS A 10 5.41 -5.22 1.85
CA LYS A 10 6.21 -4.86 3.04
C LYS A 10 7.14 -3.67 2.83
N ALA A 11 7.31 -3.19 1.59
CA ALA A 11 8.26 -2.12 1.28
C ALA A 11 7.97 -0.81 2.04
N LEU A 12 6.69 -0.50 2.28
CA LEU A 12 6.28 0.68 3.08
C LEU A 12 6.62 0.52 4.57
N ASP A 13 6.64 -0.71 5.11
CA ASP A 13 6.93 -0.96 6.53
C ASP A 13 8.39 -0.58 6.88
N GLN A 14 9.30 -0.79 5.93
CA GLN A 14 10.73 -0.53 6.09
C GLN A 14 11.14 0.95 5.97
N LEU A 15 10.21 1.85 5.62
CA LEU A 15 10.52 3.27 5.45
C LEU A 15 10.39 4.05 6.76
N ASP A 16 11.46 4.68 7.23
CA ASP A 16 11.40 5.56 8.41
C ASP A 16 10.88 6.96 8.08
N SER A 17 10.38 7.67 9.08
CA SER A 17 9.90 9.07 8.95
C SER A 17 11.01 10.07 8.57
N GLY A 18 12.28 9.69 8.68
CA GLY A 18 13.42 10.44 8.13
C GLY A 18 13.66 10.21 6.64
N SER A 19 12.91 9.30 6.02
CA SER A 19 12.98 9.02 4.58
C SER A 19 12.43 10.20 3.80
N LEU A 20 13.09 10.51 2.67
CA LEU A 20 12.62 11.52 1.75
C LEU A 20 11.21 11.18 1.23
N VAL A 21 10.45 12.19 0.82
CA VAL A 21 9.09 12.00 0.27
C VAL A 21 9.08 11.08 -0.97
N GLN A 22 10.18 11.05 -1.75
CA GLN A 22 10.30 10.21 -2.94
C GLN A 22 10.23 8.71 -2.65
N PRO A 23 11.09 8.11 -1.79
CA PRO A 23 11.01 6.67 -1.50
C PRO A 23 9.64 6.24 -0.95
N ILE A 24 8.94 7.10 -0.20
CA ILE A 24 7.56 6.83 0.25
C ILE A 24 6.60 6.77 -0.96
N THR A 25 6.75 7.71 -1.89
CA THR A 25 5.97 7.74 -3.13
C THR A 25 6.25 6.52 -4.02
N ASP A 26 7.51 6.10 -4.15
CA ASP A 26 7.89 4.92 -4.94
C ASP A 26 7.38 3.62 -4.30
N ALA A 27 7.47 3.47 -2.99
CA ALA A 27 6.91 2.33 -2.28
C ALA A 27 5.37 2.26 -2.42
N TYR A 28 4.69 3.40 -2.38
CA TYR A 28 3.25 3.46 -2.66
C TYR A 28 2.91 3.03 -4.10
N LYS A 29 3.69 3.47 -5.10
CA LYS A 29 3.50 3.04 -6.49
C LYS A 29 3.74 1.55 -6.67
N ALA A 30 4.76 0.99 -6.00
CA ALA A 30 5.00 -0.45 -5.99
C ALA A 30 3.79 -1.20 -5.41
N LEU A 31 3.27 -0.74 -4.27
CA LEU A 31 2.06 -1.29 -3.66
C LEU A 31 0.87 -1.26 -4.64
N LEU A 32 0.66 -0.13 -5.32
CA LEU A 32 -0.38 0.02 -6.36
C LEU A 32 -0.26 -1.02 -7.47
N ALA A 33 0.94 -1.21 -8.00
CA ALA A 33 1.20 -2.20 -9.04
C ALA A 33 0.94 -3.63 -8.51
N THR A 34 1.37 -3.95 -7.29
CA THR A 34 1.13 -5.27 -6.68
C THR A 34 -0.36 -5.55 -6.55
N VAL A 35 -1.14 -4.60 -6.02
CA VAL A 35 -2.60 -4.78 -5.87
C VAL A 35 -3.27 -4.97 -7.22
N GLN A 36 -2.90 -4.19 -8.24
CA GLN A 36 -3.43 -4.37 -9.60
C GLN A 36 -3.11 -5.75 -10.17
N GLN A 37 -1.88 -6.23 -10.00
CA GLN A 37 -1.47 -7.56 -10.45
C GLN A 37 -2.24 -8.69 -9.76
N ILE A 38 -2.46 -8.57 -8.44
CA ILE A 38 -3.27 -9.53 -7.68
C ILE A 38 -4.71 -9.51 -8.18
N MET A 39 -5.31 -8.33 -8.40
CA MET A 39 -6.67 -8.20 -8.91
C MET A 39 -6.86 -8.84 -10.29
N LEU A 40 -5.85 -8.78 -11.16
CA LEU A 40 -5.90 -9.41 -12.49
C LEU A 40 -5.88 -10.95 -12.43
N SER A 41 -5.42 -11.53 -11.32
CA SER A 41 -5.08 -12.96 -11.24
C SER A 41 -5.93 -13.76 -10.24
N SER A 42 -6.88 -13.14 -9.54
CA SER A 42 -7.49 -13.75 -8.34
C SER A 42 -9.02 -13.82 -8.37
N GLU A 43 -9.54 -14.88 -7.74
CA GLU A 43 -10.93 -15.33 -7.75
C GLU A 43 -11.79 -14.71 -6.62
N ASN A 44 -11.22 -13.80 -5.81
CA ASN A 44 -11.90 -13.16 -4.67
C ASN A 44 -12.19 -11.66 -4.89
N PRO A 45 -13.29 -11.31 -5.59
CA PRO A 45 -13.60 -9.91 -5.97
C PRO A 45 -13.93 -9.00 -4.78
N ASP A 46 -14.46 -9.54 -3.67
CA ASP A 46 -14.82 -8.75 -2.49
C ASP A 46 -13.60 -8.24 -1.73
N GLY A 47 -12.61 -9.12 -1.48
CA GLY A 47 -11.36 -8.75 -0.85
C GLY A 47 -10.60 -7.70 -1.66
N HIS A 48 -10.62 -7.85 -2.99
CA HIS A 48 -10.02 -6.89 -3.92
C HIS A 48 -10.68 -5.52 -3.91
N ASN A 49 -12.01 -5.44 -3.99
CA ASN A 49 -12.71 -4.15 -4.00
C ASN A 49 -12.42 -3.35 -2.72
N ARG A 50 -12.37 -4.03 -1.57
CA ARG A 50 -12.00 -3.41 -0.30
C ARG A 50 -10.55 -2.95 -0.28
N ALA A 51 -9.62 -3.79 -0.73
CA ALA A 51 -8.20 -3.44 -0.82
C ALA A 51 -7.96 -2.26 -1.78
N TRP A 52 -8.66 -2.25 -2.92
CA TRP A 52 -8.56 -1.19 -3.93
C TRP A 52 -9.10 0.14 -3.43
N SER A 53 -10.27 0.15 -2.78
CA SER A 53 -10.82 1.37 -2.19
C SER A 53 -9.89 1.92 -1.10
N LEU A 54 -9.41 1.05 -0.20
CA LEU A 54 -8.51 1.48 0.89
C LEU A 54 -7.19 2.05 0.37
N LEU A 55 -6.69 1.53 -0.75
CA LEU A 55 -5.48 2.00 -1.41
C LEU A 55 -5.68 3.33 -2.14
N LYS A 56 -6.72 3.43 -2.96
CA LYS A 56 -6.93 4.56 -3.87
C LYS A 56 -7.54 5.78 -3.18
N ASP A 57 -8.33 5.57 -2.13
CA ASP A 57 -8.95 6.65 -1.37
C ASP A 57 -8.13 7.02 -0.14
N ASP A 58 -7.98 6.10 0.81
CA ASP A 58 -7.44 6.43 2.13
C ASP A 58 -5.91 6.50 2.15
N ALA A 59 -5.23 5.51 1.59
CA ALA A 59 -3.77 5.53 1.53
C ALA A 59 -3.24 6.63 0.59
N PHE A 60 -3.98 6.95 -0.49
CA PHE A 60 -3.62 8.09 -1.35
C PHE A 60 -3.68 9.43 -0.62
N LYS A 61 -4.68 9.64 0.25
CA LYS A 61 -4.78 10.86 1.07
C LYS A 61 -3.58 11.01 2.00
N ASP A 62 -3.13 9.91 2.62
CA ASP A 62 -1.95 9.94 3.49
C ASP A 62 -0.69 10.26 2.70
N LEU A 63 -0.51 9.64 1.51
CA LEU A 63 0.60 9.98 0.63
C LEU A 63 0.60 11.46 0.25
N ALA A 64 -0.57 12.02 -0.10
CA ALA A 64 -0.70 13.44 -0.43
C ALA A 64 -0.40 14.34 0.79
N ALA A 65 -0.72 13.89 2.01
CA ALA A 65 -0.35 14.59 3.24
C ALA A 65 1.17 14.58 3.48
N ILE A 66 1.82 13.43 3.27
CA ILE A 66 3.28 13.26 3.35
C ILE A 66 3.98 14.17 2.33
N GLN A 67 3.48 14.22 1.09
CA GLN A 67 4.00 15.10 0.05
C GLN A 67 3.87 16.59 0.37
N LYS A 68 2.93 16.95 1.26
CA LYS A 68 2.75 18.31 1.80
C LYS A 68 3.57 18.55 3.08
N GLY A 69 4.45 17.63 3.48
CA GLY A 69 5.31 17.74 4.65
C GLY A 69 4.71 17.17 5.95
N LYS A 70 3.53 16.55 5.92
CA LYS A 70 2.93 15.90 7.10
C LYS A 70 3.43 14.47 7.23
N LEU A 71 4.66 14.31 7.72
CA LEU A 71 5.33 13.01 7.83
C LEU A 71 4.65 12.06 8.83
N ASP A 72 3.87 12.57 9.80
CA ASP A 72 3.08 11.74 10.72
C ASP A 72 2.07 10.83 9.99
N ALA A 73 1.58 11.24 8.81
CA ALA A 73 0.68 10.44 7.98
C ALA A 73 1.36 9.18 7.40
N LEU A 74 2.69 9.05 7.50
CA LEU A 74 3.39 7.81 7.16
C LEU A 74 2.94 6.64 8.04
N LYS A 75 2.65 6.89 9.32
CA LYS A 75 2.16 5.85 10.22
C LYS A 75 0.81 5.29 9.75
N ASP A 76 -0.10 6.17 9.36
CA ASP A 76 -1.41 5.80 8.81
C ASP A 76 -1.26 5.07 7.48
N LEU A 77 -0.38 5.57 6.60
CA LEU A 77 -0.09 4.94 5.32
C LEU A 77 0.41 3.50 5.49
N LYS A 78 1.35 3.27 6.42
CA LYS A 78 1.86 1.93 6.76
C LYS A 78 0.76 1.02 7.30
N MET A 79 -0.05 1.51 8.23
CA MET A 79 -1.15 0.75 8.81
C MET A 79 -2.13 0.29 7.73
N LYS A 80 -2.50 1.19 6.82
CA LYS A 80 -3.41 0.91 5.70
C LYS A 80 -2.79 -0.06 4.68
N ALA A 81 -1.51 0.10 4.35
CA ALA A 81 -0.78 -0.84 3.49
C ALA A 81 -0.78 -2.26 4.07
N ASN A 82 -0.61 -2.40 5.39
CA ASN A 82 -0.70 -3.70 6.06
C ASN A 82 -2.13 -4.27 6.01
N GLN A 83 -3.16 -3.44 6.17
CA GLN A 83 -4.56 -3.89 6.01
C GLN A 83 -4.85 -4.37 4.58
N ILE A 84 -4.34 -3.68 3.56
CA ILE A 84 -4.42 -4.09 2.15
C ILE A 84 -3.77 -5.47 1.97
N GLY A 85 -2.56 -5.64 2.50
CA GLY A 85 -1.87 -6.93 2.47
C GLY A 85 -2.73 -8.04 3.08
N GLN A 86 -3.33 -7.82 4.25
CA GLN A 86 -4.20 -8.79 4.89
C GLN A 86 -5.48 -9.10 4.10
N LEU A 87 -6.11 -8.09 3.48
CA LEU A 87 -7.30 -8.28 2.65
C LEU A 87 -7.02 -9.12 1.39
N LEU A 88 -5.83 -8.94 0.81
CA LEU A 88 -5.40 -9.66 -0.38
C LEU A 88 -4.79 -11.05 -0.07
N LEU A 89 -4.29 -11.24 1.15
CA LEU A 89 -3.70 -12.50 1.62
C LEU A 89 -4.73 -13.46 2.26
N LYS A 90 -5.94 -12.98 2.55
CA LYS A 90 -6.97 -13.81 3.16
C LYS A 90 -7.50 -14.81 2.13
N PRO A 91 -7.50 -16.12 2.42
CA PRO A 91 -8.02 -17.15 1.53
C PRO A 91 -9.53 -16.99 1.29
#